data_AF-A0A6S6YEJ4-F1
#
_entry.id   AF-A0A6S6YEJ4-F1
#
_cell.length_a   1.000
_cell.length_b   1.000
_cell.length_c   1.000
_cell.angle_alpha   90.00
_cell.angle_beta   90.00
_cell.angle_gamma   90.00
#
_symmetry.space_group_name_H-M   'P 1'
#
loop_
_entity.id
_entity.type
_entity.pdbx_description
1 polymer ?
#
loop_
_entity_poly.entity_id
_entity_poly.type
_entity_poly.pdbx_seq_one_letter_code
_entity_poly.pdbx_strand_id
1 'polypeptide(L)'
;MPVERKGENVTITTESGTMTVAPLKQVKSGVSDEVFQAWLQECADRMKPNRRSSDGLEAYLMELCDLEPLPLEHPQVRFFLDGLILRHFENCLEHRPPLFSGGMTDEELENWKRETEARRDEVEKLPPERFGLKVHGFHILHTEKNEPFIDADRWEWWQKWGNEHCKGQKPGAEPEGYFCYEETTGEGSGSGFGGIALSRKSALFLGVSENDIESRTPRFFGYAGALIESGKLPSLREFEKGRG
;
A
#
# COMPACT_ATOMS: atom_id res chain seq x y z
N MET A 1 29.39 -13.95 3.73
CA MET A 1 27.96 -13.91 4.08
C MET A 1 27.38 -15.33 3.98
N PRO A 2 26.95 -15.97 5.09
CA PRO A 2 26.25 -17.24 5.01
C PRO A 2 24.92 -17.14 4.26
N VAL A 3 24.71 -18.04 3.29
CA VAL A 3 23.47 -18.14 2.50
C VAL A 3 22.89 -19.54 2.63
N GLU A 4 21.63 -19.64 3.07
CA GLU A 4 20.86 -20.88 3.09
C GLU A 4 19.77 -20.83 2.02
N ARG A 5 19.62 -21.91 1.24
CA ARG A 5 18.61 -22.03 0.18
C ARG A 5 17.61 -23.13 0.54
N LYS A 6 16.33 -22.77 0.55
CA LYS A 6 15.22 -23.71 0.79
C LYS A 6 14.17 -23.56 -0.31
N GLY A 7 14.35 -24.31 -1.40
CA GLY A 7 13.59 -24.13 -2.63
C GLY A 7 13.95 -22.79 -3.27
N GLU A 8 12.97 -21.94 -3.53
CA GLU A 8 13.17 -20.59 -4.09
C GLU A 8 13.44 -19.53 -3.00
N ASN A 9 13.33 -19.90 -1.72
CA ASN A 9 13.59 -18.99 -0.61
C ASN A 9 15.09 -18.95 -0.34
N VAL A 10 15.63 -17.75 -0.20
CA VAL A 10 17.03 -17.50 0.13
C VAL A 10 17.08 -16.77 1.47
N THR A 11 17.75 -17.38 2.44
CA THR A 11 18.03 -16.78 3.74
C THR A 11 19.48 -16.30 3.74
N ILE A 12 19.67 -15.02 4.01
CA ILE A 12 20.96 -14.36 4.05
C ILE A 12 21.22 -13.93 5.49
N THR A 13 22.30 -14.42 6.09
CA THR A 13 22.71 -14.03 7.45
C THR A 13 23.93 -13.12 7.37
N THR A 14 23.87 -12.01 8.08
CA THR A 14 24.93 -11.01 8.19
C THR A 14 25.13 -10.61 9.65
N GLU A 15 26.16 -9.79 9.91
CA GLU A 15 26.41 -9.23 11.25
C GLU A 15 25.25 -8.34 11.72
N SER A 16 24.52 -7.69 10.80
CA SER A 16 23.36 -6.85 11.09
C SER A 16 22.04 -7.61 11.24
N GLY A 17 22.03 -8.93 10.99
CA GLY A 17 20.87 -9.78 11.16
C GLY A 17 20.64 -10.78 10.02
N THR A 18 19.51 -11.47 10.10
CA THR A 18 19.07 -12.45 9.10
C THR A 18 17.91 -11.88 8.30
N MET A 19 18.02 -11.91 6.97
CA MET A 19 16.93 -11.61 6.05
C MET A 19 16.53 -12.86 5.27
N THR A 20 15.24 -13.05 5.07
CA THR A 20 14.71 -14.10 4.21
C THR A 20 14.02 -13.45 3.03
N VAL A 21 14.52 -13.72 1.83
CA VAL A 21 13.90 -13.29 0.59
C VAL A 21 13.18 -14.49 0.00
N ALA A 22 11.86 -14.36 -0.11
CA ALA A 22 11.02 -15.33 -0.80
C ALA A 22 10.42 -14.64 -2.02
N PRO A 23 10.45 -15.25 -3.22
CA PRO A 23 9.69 -14.71 -4.33
C PRO A 23 8.22 -14.63 -3.93
N LEU A 24 7.55 -13.55 -4.34
CA LEU A 24 6.10 -13.44 -4.22
C LEU A 24 5.50 -14.54 -5.09
N LYS A 25 5.13 -15.66 -4.46
CA LYS A 25 4.32 -16.67 -5.11
C LYS A 25 2.96 -16.05 -5.35
N GLN A 26 2.60 -15.92 -6.61
CA GLN A 26 1.24 -15.56 -6.99
C GLN A 26 0.34 -16.59 -6.31
N VAL A 27 -0.41 -16.15 -5.29
CA VAL A 27 -1.42 -17.00 -4.68
C VAL A 27 -2.36 -17.31 -5.83
N LYS A 28 -2.45 -18.58 -6.23
CA LYS A 28 -3.49 -19.01 -7.16
C LYS A 28 -4.81 -18.73 -6.45
N SER A 29 -5.37 -17.53 -6.64
CA SER A 29 -6.79 -17.34 -6.49
C SER A 29 -7.41 -18.44 -7.33
N GLY A 30 -8.36 -19.20 -6.79
CA GLY A 30 -9.10 -20.17 -7.61
C GLY A 30 -9.72 -19.55 -8.87
N VAL A 31 -9.74 -18.21 -8.94
CA VAL A 31 -10.10 -17.34 -10.05
C VAL A 31 -9.05 -17.36 -11.15
N SER A 32 -9.47 -17.66 -12.39
CA SER A 32 -8.61 -17.58 -13.57
C SER A 32 -8.27 -16.13 -13.96
N ASP A 33 -7.14 -15.94 -14.64
CA ASP A 33 -6.73 -14.62 -15.16
C ASP A 33 -7.83 -14.00 -16.04
N GLU A 34 -8.54 -14.81 -16.84
CA GLU A 34 -9.66 -14.36 -17.67
C GLU A 34 -10.81 -13.78 -16.84
N VAL A 35 -11.15 -14.42 -15.71
CA VAL A 35 -12.18 -13.91 -14.80
C VAL A 35 -11.72 -12.64 -14.12
N PHE A 36 -10.45 -12.58 -13.71
CA PHE A 36 -9.88 -11.37 -13.11
C PHE A 36 -9.87 -10.19 -14.09
N GLN A 37 -9.43 -10.40 -15.34
CA GLN A 37 -9.44 -9.35 -16.36
C GLN A 37 -10.87 -8.91 -16.71
N ALA A 38 -11.82 -9.84 -16.79
CA ALA A 38 -13.22 -9.50 -17.01
C ALA A 38 -13.81 -8.68 -15.84
N TRP A 39 -13.43 -9.00 -14.60
CA TRP A 39 -13.82 -8.22 -13.43
C TRP A 39 -13.21 -6.81 -13.45
N LEU A 40 -11.93 -6.67 -13.82
CA LEU A 40 -11.31 -5.35 -13.97
C LEU A 40 -12.03 -4.52 -15.04
N GLN A 41 -12.42 -5.13 -16.15
CA GLN A 41 -13.18 -4.46 -17.20
C GLN A 41 -14.57 -4.04 -16.70
N GLU A 42 -15.28 -4.92 -15.98
CA GLU A 42 -16.57 -4.59 -15.36
C GLU A 42 -16.46 -3.40 -14.40
N CYS A 43 -15.39 -3.34 -13.61
CA CYS A 43 -15.10 -2.20 -12.74
C CYS A 43 -14.88 -0.92 -13.57
N ALA A 44 -14.06 -0.99 -14.63
CA ALA A 44 -13.78 0.14 -15.51
C ALA A 44 -15.05 0.67 -16.21
N ASP A 45 -15.88 -0.22 -16.76
CA ASP A 45 -17.10 0.12 -17.50
C ASP A 45 -18.16 0.80 -16.61
N ARG A 46 -18.19 0.46 -15.32
CA ARG A 46 -19.12 1.05 -14.34
C ARG A 46 -18.60 2.35 -13.71
N MET A 47 -17.30 2.59 -13.78
CA MET A 47 -16.72 3.82 -13.26
C MET A 47 -17.03 5.01 -14.17
N LYS A 48 -17.15 6.19 -13.55
CA LYS A 48 -17.25 7.46 -14.27
C LYS A 48 -16.08 8.35 -13.87
N PRO A 49 -15.35 8.96 -14.82
CA PRO A 49 -14.32 9.93 -14.51
C PRO A 49 -14.89 11.06 -13.65
N ASN A 50 -14.22 11.34 -12.53
CA ASN A 50 -14.62 12.36 -11.56
C ASN A 50 -13.43 12.93 -10.78
N ARG A 51 -12.22 12.86 -11.36
CA ARG A 51 -10.98 13.33 -10.75
C ARG A 51 -11.12 14.74 -10.19
N ARG A 52 -10.66 14.91 -8.96
CA ARG A 52 -10.47 16.19 -8.29
C ARG A 52 -8.98 16.44 -8.04
N SER A 53 -8.61 17.69 -7.80
CA SER A 53 -7.33 18.01 -7.19
C SER A 53 -7.34 17.56 -5.72
N SER A 54 -6.16 17.51 -5.10
CA SER A 54 -6.02 17.34 -3.66
C SER A 54 -6.41 18.58 -2.86
N ASP A 55 -6.75 19.69 -3.52
CA ASP A 55 -7.17 20.92 -2.84
C ASP A 55 -8.39 20.66 -1.97
N GLY A 56 -8.26 20.97 -0.68
CA GLY A 56 -9.31 20.74 0.31
C GLY A 56 -9.45 19.29 0.78
N LEU A 57 -8.61 18.35 0.33
CA LEU A 57 -8.62 16.98 0.84
C LEU A 57 -8.32 16.95 2.35
N GLU A 58 -7.29 17.65 2.80
CA GLU A 58 -6.96 17.72 4.24
C GLU A 58 -8.12 18.27 5.07
N ALA A 59 -8.71 19.39 4.64
CA ALA A 59 -9.85 19.99 5.32
C ALA A 59 -11.05 19.02 5.37
N TYR A 60 -11.32 18.32 4.28
CA TYR A 60 -12.35 17.27 4.23
C TYR A 60 -12.06 16.12 5.21
N LEU A 61 -10.81 15.66 5.30
CA LEU A 61 -10.44 14.58 6.23
C LEU A 61 -10.53 15.04 7.69
N MET A 62 -10.05 16.24 8.02
CA MET A 62 -10.17 16.82 9.36
C MET A 62 -11.62 17.11 9.78
N GLU A 63 -12.51 17.37 8.82
CA GLU A 63 -13.95 17.45 9.10
C GLU A 63 -14.50 16.09 9.54
N LEU A 64 -14.06 15.00 8.89
CA LEU A 64 -14.52 13.64 9.17
C LEU A 64 -13.95 13.01 10.44
N CYS A 65 -12.70 13.31 10.79
CA CYS A 65 -11.97 12.67 11.89
C CYS A 65 -10.99 13.65 12.55
N ASP A 66 -10.60 13.37 13.78
CA ASP A 66 -9.56 14.10 14.48
C ASP A 66 -8.19 13.58 14.04
N LEU A 67 -7.44 14.40 13.34
CA LEU A 67 -6.14 14.05 12.79
C LEU A 67 -5.05 14.91 13.42
N GLU A 68 -3.95 14.27 13.82
CA GLU A 68 -2.75 14.96 14.26
C GLU A 68 -1.73 14.96 13.13
N PRO A 69 -1.39 16.12 12.54
CA PRO A 69 -0.38 16.20 11.49
C PRO A 69 0.98 15.70 11.96
N LEU A 70 1.67 14.97 11.11
CA LEU A 70 3.00 14.43 11.37
C LEU A 70 4.07 15.21 10.62
N PRO A 71 5.25 15.42 11.24
CA PRO A 71 6.40 15.98 10.55
C PRO A 71 6.91 15.00 9.48
N LEU A 72 7.60 15.52 8.45
CA LEU A 72 8.13 14.71 7.35
C LEU A 72 9.16 13.67 7.81
N GLU A 73 9.84 13.93 8.92
CA GLU A 73 10.82 13.05 9.53
C GLU A 73 10.18 11.89 10.31
N HIS A 74 8.86 11.92 10.50
CA HIS A 74 8.17 10.85 11.20
C HIS A 74 8.34 9.51 10.44
N PRO A 75 8.67 8.39 11.12
CA PRO A 75 8.98 7.12 10.47
C PRO A 75 7.93 6.63 9.46
N GLN A 76 6.63 6.82 9.76
CA GLN A 76 5.54 6.44 8.85
C GLN A 76 5.52 7.29 7.57
N VAL A 77 5.79 8.59 7.70
CA VAL A 77 5.82 9.52 6.55
C VAL A 77 7.04 9.24 5.69
N ARG A 78 8.19 9.00 6.31
CA ARG A 78 9.42 8.57 5.64
C ARG A 78 9.22 7.25 4.88
N PHE A 79 8.65 6.25 5.52
CA PHE A 79 8.35 4.97 4.88
C PHE A 79 7.45 5.13 3.64
N PHE A 80 6.40 5.95 3.75
CA PHE A 80 5.52 6.24 2.61
C PHE A 80 6.26 6.96 1.47
N LEU A 81 7.06 7.97 1.81
CA LEU A 81 7.86 8.74 0.86
C LEU A 81 8.88 7.86 0.14
N ASP A 82 9.62 7.02 0.86
CA ASP A 82 10.62 6.12 0.30
C ASP A 82 9.98 5.19 -0.75
N GLY A 83 8.79 4.66 -0.42
CA GLY A 83 8.00 3.85 -1.34
C GLY A 83 7.53 4.62 -2.59
N LEU A 84 7.21 5.91 -2.48
CA LEU A 84 6.87 6.75 -3.63
C LEU A 84 8.10 7.00 -4.51
N ILE A 85 9.24 7.34 -3.93
CA ILE A 85 10.50 7.58 -4.65
C ILE A 85 10.91 6.34 -5.43
N LEU A 86 10.92 5.17 -4.78
CA LEU A 86 11.30 3.91 -5.41
C LEU A 86 10.38 3.50 -6.56
N ARG A 87 9.10 3.89 -6.55
CA ARG A 87 8.13 3.52 -7.59
C ARG A 87 8.10 4.50 -8.77
N HIS A 88 8.21 5.80 -8.51
CA HIS A 88 8.02 6.84 -9.53
C HIS A 88 9.32 7.49 -10.00
N PHE A 89 10.37 7.43 -9.19
CA PHE A 89 11.63 8.14 -9.42
C PHE A 89 12.85 7.20 -9.42
N GLU A 90 12.65 5.90 -9.67
CA GLU A 90 13.76 4.94 -9.77
C GLU A 90 14.82 5.38 -10.80
N ASN A 91 14.39 6.01 -11.89
CA ASN A 91 15.29 6.53 -12.92
C ASN A 91 16.20 7.67 -12.43
N CYS A 92 15.84 8.32 -11.33
CA CYS A 92 16.61 9.39 -10.69
C CYS A 92 17.59 8.86 -9.63
N LEU A 93 17.57 7.56 -9.33
CA LEU A 93 18.46 6.92 -8.36
C LEU A 93 19.72 6.37 -9.07
N GLU A 94 20.85 6.50 -8.38
CA GLU A 94 22.14 5.95 -8.81
C GLU A 94 22.13 4.42 -8.72
N HIS A 95 21.69 3.89 -7.57
CA HIS A 95 21.71 2.46 -7.33
C HIS A 95 20.49 1.75 -7.93
N ARG A 96 20.74 0.68 -8.68
CA ARG A 96 19.71 -0.09 -9.41
C ARG A 96 19.95 -1.58 -9.20
N PRO A 97 19.54 -2.13 -8.04
CA PRO A 97 19.72 -3.54 -7.78
C PRO A 97 19.02 -4.38 -8.86
N PRO A 98 19.64 -5.49 -9.31
CA PRO A 98 18.99 -6.38 -10.25
C PRO A 98 17.69 -6.97 -9.66
N LEU A 99 16.79 -7.44 -10.51
CA LEU A 99 15.61 -8.17 -10.05
C LEU A 99 16.07 -9.45 -9.33
N PHE A 100 15.59 -9.64 -8.10
CA PHE A 100 15.93 -10.82 -7.32
C PHE A 100 15.47 -12.10 -8.04
N SER A 101 16.33 -13.12 -7.99
CA SER A 101 16.01 -14.47 -8.46
C SER A 101 16.52 -15.49 -7.46
N GLY A 102 15.71 -16.51 -7.15
CA GLY A 102 16.13 -17.63 -6.30
C GLY A 102 17.30 -18.44 -6.89
N GLY A 103 17.57 -18.28 -8.19
CA GLY A 103 18.71 -18.88 -8.88
C GLY A 103 20.01 -18.08 -8.83
N MET A 104 20.07 -16.93 -8.16
CA MET A 104 21.29 -16.14 -8.02
C MET A 104 22.39 -16.92 -7.27
N THR A 105 23.61 -16.82 -7.77
CA THR A 105 24.83 -17.25 -7.09
C THR A 105 25.09 -16.43 -5.82
N ASP A 106 25.96 -16.91 -4.94
CA ASP A 106 26.29 -16.17 -3.71
C ASP A 106 26.91 -14.79 -4.02
N GLU A 107 27.70 -14.67 -5.09
CA GLU A 107 28.29 -13.40 -5.54
C GLU A 107 27.22 -12.44 -6.07
N GLU A 108 26.27 -12.94 -6.87
CA GLU A 108 25.13 -12.14 -7.35
C GLU A 108 24.23 -11.69 -6.20
N LEU A 109 24.02 -12.53 -5.18
CA LEU A 109 23.25 -12.20 -3.99
C LEU A 109 23.95 -11.12 -3.15
N GLU A 110 25.27 -11.21 -2.98
CA GLU A 110 26.05 -10.19 -2.28
C GLU A 110 25.97 -8.85 -3.02
N ASN A 111 26.13 -8.87 -4.35
CA ASN A 111 25.98 -7.66 -5.17
C ASN A 111 24.56 -7.09 -5.11
N TRP A 112 23.53 -7.94 -5.25
CA TRP A 112 22.13 -7.55 -5.14
C TRP A 112 21.81 -6.91 -3.80
N LYS A 113 22.28 -7.51 -2.69
CA LYS A 113 22.09 -6.99 -1.34
C LYS A 113 22.77 -5.66 -1.18
N ARG A 114 24.05 -5.55 -1.56
CA ARG A 114 24.82 -4.30 -1.49
C ARG A 114 24.13 -3.17 -2.26
N GLU A 115 23.69 -3.41 -3.50
CA GLU A 115 22.95 -2.41 -4.30
C GLU A 115 21.60 -2.07 -3.69
N THR A 116 20.90 -3.03 -3.08
CA THR A 116 19.62 -2.80 -2.42
C THR A 116 19.77 -1.95 -1.15
N GLU A 117 20.79 -2.22 -0.35
CA GLU A 117 21.14 -1.45 0.85
C GLU A 117 21.60 -0.05 0.47
N ALA A 118 22.49 0.08 -0.53
CA ALA A 118 22.96 1.37 -1.03
C ALA A 118 21.82 2.22 -1.60
N ARG A 119 20.88 1.62 -2.33
CA ARG A 119 19.67 2.32 -2.82
C ARG A 119 18.77 2.79 -1.67
N ARG A 120 18.59 1.98 -0.62
CA ARG A 120 17.81 2.40 0.55
C ARG A 120 18.47 3.58 1.25
N ASP A 121 19.76 3.49 1.50
CA ASP A 121 20.58 4.55 2.06
C ASP A 121 20.54 5.84 1.23
N GLU A 122 20.56 5.72 -0.10
CA GLU A 122 20.42 6.83 -1.03
C GLU A 122 19.07 7.53 -0.82
N VAL A 123 17.97 6.79 -0.89
CA VAL A 123 16.61 7.31 -0.72
C VAL A 123 16.44 7.97 0.66
N GLU A 124 16.94 7.35 1.72
CA GLU A 124 16.88 7.91 3.07
C GLU A 124 17.62 9.25 3.19
N LYS A 125 18.65 9.50 2.39
CA LYS A 125 19.42 10.75 2.43
C LYS A 125 18.89 11.81 1.48
N LEU A 126 17.95 11.47 0.59
CA LEU A 126 17.41 12.41 -0.39
C LEU A 126 16.32 13.30 0.23
N PRO A 127 16.40 14.63 0.02
CA PRO A 127 15.32 15.54 0.41
C PRO A 127 14.10 15.34 -0.51
N PRO A 128 12.89 15.10 0.04
CA PRO A 128 11.66 14.94 -0.75
C PRO A 128 11.41 16.07 -1.75
N GLU A 129 11.84 17.29 -1.41
CA GLU A 129 11.68 18.50 -2.22
C GLU A 129 12.39 18.39 -3.57
N ARG A 130 13.45 17.58 -3.66
CA ARG A 130 14.17 17.33 -4.93
C ARG A 130 13.28 16.68 -5.99
N PHE A 131 12.25 15.97 -5.56
CA PHE A 131 11.28 15.31 -6.42
C PHE A 131 10.00 16.14 -6.65
N GLY A 132 9.91 17.32 -6.04
CA GLY A 132 8.70 18.15 -6.07
C GLY A 132 7.51 17.50 -5.37
N LEU A 133 7.74 16.49 -4.52
CA LEU A 133 6.68 15.75 -3.83
C LEU A 133 6.16 16.56 -2.65
N LYS A 134 4.83 16.58 -2.51
CA LYS A 134 4.14 17.20 -1.38
C LYS A 134 3.38 16.13 -0.62
N VAL A 135 4.01 15.67 0.46
CA VAL A 135 3.49 14.58 1.28
C VAL A 135 2.90 15.14 2.56
N HIS A 136 1.76 14.58 2.94
CA HIS A 136 1.06 14.86 4.18
C HIS A 136 0.90 13.58 4.96
N GLY A 137 1.20 13.62 6.26
CA GLY A 137 1.05 12.49 7.16
C GLY A 137 0.21 12.86 8.36
N PHE A 138 -0.58 11.90 8.84
CA PHE A 138 -1.44 12.08 10.00
C PHE A 138 -1.39 10.85 10.90
N HIS A 139 -1.35 11.11 12.20
CA HIS A 139 -1.68 10.14 13.23
C HIS A 139 -3.18 10.20 13.52
N ILE A 140 -3.79 9.03 13.62
CA ILE A 140 -5.23 8.86 13.85
C ILE A 140 -5.42 8.61 15.34
N LEU A 141 -5.93 9.62 16.03
CA LEU A 141 -6.14 9.57 17.47
C LEU A 141 -7.30 8.63 17.84
N HIS A 142 -7.23 7.99 19.00
CA HIS A 142 -8.36 7.26 19.57
C HIS A 142 -9.34 8.25 20.24
N THR A 143 -10.17 8.90 19.43
CA THR A 143 -11.24 9.80 19.88
C THR A 143 -12.62 9.23 19.53
N GLU A 144 -13.68 9.73 20.19
CA GLU A 144 -15.06 9.34 19.87
C GLU A 144 -15.42 9.60 18.40
N LYS A 145 -14.84 10.65 17.80
CA LYS A 145 -15.03 10.99 16.38
C LYS A 145 -14.38 9.96 15.44
N ASN A 146 -13.28 9.34 15.88
CA ASN A 146 -12.49 8.41 15.08
C ASN A 146 -12.92 6.95 15.26
N GLU A 147 -13.63 6.61 16.34
CA GLU A 147 -14.06 5.24 16.62
C GLU A 147 -14.76 4.56 15.43
N PRO A 148 -15.65 5.22 14.64
CA PRO A 148 -16.26 4.59 13.47
C PRO A 148 -15.25 4.14 12.40
N PHE A 149 -14.12 4.85 12.26
CA PHE A 149 -13.07 4.49 11.32
C PHE A 149 -12.19 3.36 11.86
N ILE A 150 -11.85 3.44 13.15
CA ILE A 150 -11.09 2.41 13.87
C ILE A 150 -11.87 1.09 13.87
N ASP A 151 -13.16 1.12 14.18
CA ASP A 151 -14.04 -0.05 14.20
C ASP A 151 -14.20 -0.70 12.83
N ALA A 152 -14.29 0.10 11.77
CA ALA A 152 -14.39 -0.41 10.40
C ALA A 152 -13.15 -1.27 10.05
N ASP A 153 -11.95 -0.76 10.33
CA ASP A 153 -10.70 -1.49 10.05
C ASP A 153 -10.50 -2.67 11.01
N ARG A 154 -10.89 -2.51 12.29
CA ARG A 154 -10.87 -3.58 13.30
C ARG A 154 -11.77 -4.74 12.87
N TRP A 155 -12.98 -4.46 12.40
CA TRP A 155 -13.92 -5.47 11.90
C TRP A 155 -13.36 -6.22 10.70
N GLU A 156 -12.82 -5.49 9.71
CA GLU A 156 -12.22 -6.08 8.52
C GLU A 156 -11.03 -6.98 8.87
N TRP A 157 -10.18 -6.54 9.80
CA TRP A 157 -9.07 -7.32 10.31
C TRP A 157 -9.55 -8.63 10.95
N TRP A 158 -10.60 -8.58 11.78
CA TRP A 158 -11.20 -9.78 12.38
C TRP A 158 -11.78 -10.73 11.33
N GLN A 159 -12.45 -10.22 10.30
CA GLN A 159 -13.01 -11.05 9.22
C GLN A 159 -11.92 -11.77 8.43
N LYS A 160 -10.80 -11.08 8.13
CA LYS A 160 -9.70 -11.62 7.31
C LYS A 160 -8.76 -12.53 8.09
N TRP A 161 -8.41 -12.18 9.31
CA TRP A 161 -7.30 -12.81 10.07
C TRP A 161 -7.75 -13.44 11.39
N GLY A 162 -8.88 -12.99 11.92
CA GLY A 162 -9.38 -13.36 13.24
C GLY A 162 -9.83 -14.80 13.40
N ASN A 163 -10.13 -15.51 12.30
CA ASN A 163 -10.80 -16.81 12.36
C ASN A 163 -9.88 -18.05 12.36
N GLU A 164 -8.60 -17.95 11.98
CA GLU A 164 -7.73 -19.15 11.88
C GLU A 164 -6.38 -19.03 12.59
N HIS A 165 -5.74 -17.85 12.64
CA HIS A 165 -4.37 -17.70 13.18
C HIS A 165 -4.30 -17.00 14.55
N CYS A 166 -5.37 -16.34 15.00
CA CYS A 166 -5.37 -15.51 16.20
C CYS A 166 -6.34 -16.00 17.30
N LYS A 167 -6.87 -17.24 17.22
CA LYS A 167 -7.75 -17.82 18.25
C LYS A 167 -7.07 -17.78 19.63
N GLY A 168 -7.39 -16.77 20.42
CA GLY A 168 -6.94 -16.61 21.80
C GLY A 168 -5.83 -15.59 22.05
N GLN A 169 -5.20 -15.03 21.01
CA GLN A 169 -4.24 -13.93 21.16
C GLN A 169 -4.92 -12.62 20.79
N LYS A 170 -5.44 -11.91 21.79
CA LYS A 170 -5.67 -10.48 21.63
C LYS A 170 -4.30 -9.83 21.37
N PRO A 171 -4.16 -8.94 20.38
CA PRO A 171 -2.98 -8.08 20.29
C PRO A 171 -2.72 -7.44 21.66
N GLY A 172 -1.47 -7.47 22.13
CA GLY A 172 -1.10 -6.90 23.43
C GLY A 172 -1.36 -5.38 23.52
N ALA A 173 -1.41 -4.72 22.36
CA ALA A 173 -1.89 -3.36 22.16
C ALA A 173 -2.59 -3.28 20.79
N GLU A 174 -3.58 -2.42 20.66
CA GLU A 174 -4.15 -2.11 19.34
C GLU A 174 -3.12 -1.33 18.51
N PRO A 175 -2.93 -1.66 17.22
CA PRO A 175 -2.02 -0.92 16.37
C PRO A 175 -2.50 0.51 16.15
N GLU A 176 -1.63 1.48 16.43
CA GLU A 176 -1.87 2.90 16.14
C GLU A 176 -2.14 3.13 14.66
N GLY A 177 -3.09 4.01 14.38
CA GLY A 177 -3.53 4.35 13.02
C GLY A 177 -2.73 5.49 12.41
N TYR A 178 -2.33 5.32 11.16
CA TYR A 178 -1.65 6.36 10.39
C TYR A 178 -2.23 6.47 8.98
N PHE A 179 -2.22 7.68 8.43
CA PHE A 179 -2.60 7.93 7.04
C PHE A 179 -1.63 8.92 6.40
N CYS A 180 -1.12 8.59 5.22
CA CYS A 180 -0.28 9.47 4.41
C CYS A 180 -0.87 9.63 3.01
N TYR A 181 -0.70 10.81 2.40
CA TYR A 181 -1.02 11.03 0.99
C TYR A 181 -0.06 12.00 0.32
N GLU A 182 0.03 11.93 -1.01
CA GLU A 182 0.83 12.85 -1.83
C GLU A 182 -0.05 13.56 -2.87
N GLU A 183 0.07 14.89 -2.98
CA GLU A 183 -0.86 15.73 -3.76
C GLU A 183 -0.81 15.47 -5.28
N THR A 184 0.37 15.24 -5.83
CA THR A 184 0.61 15.22 -7.29
C THR A 184 0.11 13.93 -7.93
N THR A 185 0.55 12.81 -7.37
CA THR A 185 0.19 11.45 -7.75
C THR A 185 -1.19 11.06 -7.20
N GLY A 186 -1.67 11.75 -6.16
CA GLY A 186 -2.90 11.42 -5.43
C GLY A 186 -2.86 10.01 -4.84
N GLU A 187 -1.66 9.47 -4.61
CA GLU A 187 -1.50 8.23 -3.87
C GLU A 187 -1.71 8.48 -2.39
N GLY A 188 -2.38 7.54 -1.74
CA GLY A 188 -2.57 7.52 -0.30
C GLY A 188 -2.33 6.12 0.23
N SER A 189 -1.86 6.04 1.47
CA SER A 189 -1.67 4.79 2.18
C SER A 189 -2.07 4.95 3.64
N GLY A 190 -2.82 3.99 4.14
CA GLY A 190 -3.18 3.90 5.54
C GLY A 190 -2.60 2.66 6.18
N SER A 191 -2.17 2.77 7.43
CA SER A 191 -1.71 1.66 8.27
C SER A 191 -2.38 1.71 9.64
N GLY A 192 -2.40 0.58 10.35
CA GLY A 192 -3.10 0.45 11.62
C GLY A 192 -4.62 0.58 11.53
N PHE A 193 -5.28 0.84 12.64
CA PHE A 193 -6.74 1.01 12.67
C PHE A 193 -7.16 2.45 12.33
N GLY A 194 -8.15 2.59 11.45
CA GLY A 194 -8.64 3.85 10.91
C GLY A 194 -7.92 4.29 9.63
N GLY A 195 -6.68 3.83 9.40
CA GLY A 195 -5.88 4.20 8.24
C GLY A 195 -6.47 3.74 6.92
N ILE A 196 -6.93 2.49 6.84
CA ILE A 196 -7.50 1.93 5.60
C ILE A 196 -8.85 2.60 5.32
N ALA A 197 -9.67 2.79 6.36
CA ALA A 197 -10.92 3.54 6.26
C ALA A 197 -10.70 4.96 5.71
N LEU A 198 -9.69 5.69 6.20
CA LEU A 198 -9.33 7.02 5.69
C LEU A 198 -8.79 6.98 4.26
N SER A 199 -7.96 5.98 3.93
CA SER A 199 -7.48 5.78 2.56
C SER A 199 -8.63 5.57 1.56
N ARG A 200 -9.74 4.96 1.98
CA ARG A 200 -10.94 4.82 1.15
C ARG A 200 -11.67 6.16 0.99
N LYS A 201 -11.80 6.95 2.06
CA LYS A 201 -12.42 8.28 1.99
C LYS A 201 -11.62 9.23 1.09
N SER A 202 -10.30 9.22 1.20
CA SER A 202 -9.43 10.03 0.34
C SER A 202 -9.51 9.59 -1.12
N ALA A 203 -9.51 8.28 -1.40
CA ALA A 203 -9.72 7.77 -2.75
C ALA A 203 -11.06 8.23 -3.35
N LEU A 204 -12.16 8.16 -2.58
CA LEU A 204 -13.48 8.64 -3.03
C LEU A 204 -13.52 10.15 -3.29
N PHE A 205 -12.82 10.93 -2.47
CA PHE A 205 -12.72 12.37 -2.67
C PHE A 205 -11.94 12.72 -3.94
N LEU A 206 -10.76 12.11 -4.12
CA LEU A 206 -9.86 12.38 -5.24
C LEU A 206 -10.42 11.87 -6.58
N GLY A 207 -11.22 10.80 -6.55
CA GLY A 207 -11.81 10.20 -7.74
C GLY A 207 -10.78 9.64 -8.72
N VAL A 208 -11.21 9.41 -9.95
CA VAL A 208 -10.38 8.88 -11.05
C VAL A 208 -10.55 9.68 -12.32
N SER A 209 -9.48 9.80 -13.11
CA SER A 209 -9.55 10.32 -14.49
C SER A 209 -9.82 9.21 -15.49
N GLU A 210 -10.13 9.59 -16.73
CA GLU A 210 -10.25 8.65 -17.85
C GLU A 210 -8.97 7.84 -18.04
N ASN A 211 -7.81 8.50 -18.03
CA ASN A 211 -6.51 7.85 -18.11
C ASN A 211 -6.25 6.87 -16.95
N ASP A 212 -6.73 7.17 -15.74
CA ASP A 212 -6.59 6.25 -14.60
C ASP A 212 -7.36 4.95 -14.85
N ILE A 213 -8.57 5.06 -15.40
CA ILE A 213 -9.44 3.92 -15.73
C ILE A 213 -8.82 3.08 -16.86
N GLU A 214 -8.42 3.73 -17.96
CA GLU A 214 -7.86 3.05 -19.13
C GLU A 214 -6.52 2.36 -18.81
N SER A 215 -5.63 3.07 -18.11
CA SER A 215 -4.29 2.59 -17.78
C SER A 215 -4.24 1.75 -16.50
N ARG A 216 -5.36 1.61 -15.79
CA ARG A 216 -5.47 0.86 -14.52
C ARG A 216 -4.39 1.31 -13.52
N THR A 217 -4.29 2.62 -13.31
CA THR A 217 -3.27 3.21 -12.43
C THR A 217 -3.50 2.81 -10.97
N PRO A 218 -2.52 3.01 -10.05
CA PRO A 218 -2.75 2.80 -8.62
C PRO A 218 -4.00 3.53 -8.09
N ARG A 219 -4.30 4.71 -8.62
CA ARG A 219 -5.51 5.48 -8.27
C ARG A 219 -6.80 4.76 -8.67
N PHE A 220 -6.81 4.10 -9.84
CA PHE A 220 -7.94 3.24 -10.24
C PHE A 220 -8.19 2.12 -9.22
N PHE A 221 -7.16 1.41 -8.78
CA PHE A 221 -7.32 0.34 -7.80
C PHE A 221 -7.79 0.85 -6.44
N GLY A 222 -7.26 1.98 -5.97
CA GLY A 222 -7.71 2.61 -4.72
C GLY A 222 -9.18 3.03 -4.78
N TYR A 223 -9.60 3.66 -5.87
CA TYR A 223 -10.99 4.08 -6.06
C TYR A 223 -11.94 2.89 -6.26
N ALA A 224 -11.52 1.85 -7.01
CA ALA A 224 -12.26 0.61 -7.15
C ALA A 224 -12.53 -0.04 -5.79
N GLY A 225 -11.48 -0.19 -4.97
CA GLY A 225 -11.60 -0.73 -3.62
C GLY A 225 -12.60 0.05 -2.78
N ALA A 226 -12.55 1.38 -2.82
CA ALA A 226 -13.48 2.22 -2.06
C ALA A 226 -14.93 2.12 -2.57
N LEU A 227 -15.15 1.98 -3.90
CA LEU A 227 -16.48 1.77 -4.46
C LEU A 227 -17.06 0.39 -4.12
N ILE A 228 -16.24 -0.66 -4.12
CA ILE A 228 -16.63 -2.03 -3.76
C ILE A 228 -17.11 -2.07 -2.30
N GLU A 229 -16.35 -1.48 -1.38
CA GLU A 229 -16.71 -1.38 0.04
C GLU A 229 -18.01 -0.62 0.26
N SER A 230 -18.28 0.39 -0.57
CA SER A 230 -19.55 1.12 -0.54
C SER A 230 -20.72 0.42 -1.25
N GLY A 231 -20.52 -0.80 -1.76
CA GLY A 231 -21.52 -1.57 -2.49
C GLY A 231 -21.86 -1.03 -3.89
N LYS A 232 -21.04 -0.13 -4.43
CA LYS A 232 -21.27 0.50 -5.74
C LYS A 232 -20.64 -0.29 -6.89
N LEU A 233 -19.66 -1.15 -6.59
CA LEU A 233 -19.05 -2.09 -7.52
C LEU A 233 -19.06 -3.49 -6.90
N PRO A 234 -19.14 -4.55 -7.73
CA PRO A 234 -19.05 -5.91 -7.21
C PRO A 234 -17.61 -6.23 -6.80
N SER A 235 -17.44 -6.90 -5.66
CA SER A 235 -16.19 -7.57 -5.34
C SER A 235 -15.89 -8.69 -6.35
N LEU A 236 -14.62 -9.09 -6.48
CA LEU A 236 -14.24 -10.18 -7.39
C LEU A 236 -15.02 -11.47 -7.12
N ARG A 237 -15.29 -11.76 -5.84
CA ARG A 237 -16.06 -12.94 -5.41
C ARG A 237 -17.54 -12.85 -5.80
N GLU A 238 -18.14 -11.68 -5.72
CA GLU A 238 -19.54 -11.47 -6.15
C GLU A 238 -19.66 -11.56 -7.67
N PHE A 239 -18.70 -10.98 -8.40
CA PHE A 239 -18.64 -11.08 -9.84
C PHE A 239 -18.50 -12.53 -10.32
N GLU A 240 -17.61 -13.31 -9.68
CA GLU A 240 -17.44 -14.73 -9.98
C GLU A 240 -18.73 -15.54 -9.75
N LYS A 241 -19.39 -15.32 -8.60
CA LYS A 241 -20.68 -15.99 -8.29
C LYS A 241 -21.80 -15.62 -9.26
N GLY A 242 -21.81 -14.40 -9.78
CA GLY A 242 -22.83 -13.92 -10.71
C GLY A 242 -22.69 -14.47 -12.14
N ARG A 243 -21.58 -15.17 -12.45
CA ARG A 243 -21.34 -15.81 -13.76
C ARG A 243 -21.68 -17.30 -13.79
N GLY A 244 -21.96 -17.90 -12.62
CA GLY A 244 -22.30 -19.32 -12.45
C GLY A 244 -23.78 -19.64 -12.60
#